data_AF-A0A961NZ90-F1
#
_entry.id   AF-A0A961NZ90-F1
#
_cell.length_a   1.000
_cell.length_b   1.000
_cell.length_c   1.000
_cell.angle_alpha   90.00
_cell.angle_beta   90.00
_cell.angle_gamma   90.00
#
_symmetry.space_group_name_H-M   'P 1'
#
loop_
_entity.id
_entity.type
_entity.pdbx_description
1 polymer ?
#
loop_
_entity_poly.entity_id
_entity_poly.type
_entity_poly.pdbx_seq_one_letter_code
_entity_poly.pdbx_strand_id
1 'polypeptide(L)' 'MYVAVKGGERAIENAHSWLAEERRGDPTVAELTVAQIREQLSLAVNRVMAEGSLYDPDLAALAIKQA' A
#
# COMPACT_ATOMS: atom_id res chain seq x y z
N MET A 1 -21.46 -24.93 -26.70
CA MET A 1 -21.91 -23.53 -26.78
C MET A 1 -21.27 -22.79 -25.61
N TYR A 2 -20.63 -21.64 -25.85
CA TYR A 2 -20.08 -20.78 -24.78
C TYR A 2 -21.06 -19.64 -24.49
N VAL A 3 -21.19 -19.26 -23.23
CA VAL A 3 -22.07 -18.18 -22.76
C VAL A 3 -21.30 -17.22 -21.86
N ALA A 4 -21.65 -15.93 -21.90
CA ALA A 4 -21.02 -14.94 -21.03
C ALA A 4 -21.40 -15.18 -19.57
N VAL A 5 -20.43 -15.08 -18.67
CA VAL A 5 -20.62 -15.17 -17.21
C VAL A 5 -19.96 -13.98 -16.51
N LYS A 6 -20.45 -13.64 -15.31
CA LYS A 6 -19.83 -12.63 -14.46
C LYS A 6 -18.67 -13.26 -13.69
N GLY A 7 -17.53 -12.56 -13.64
CA GLY A 7 -16.36 -12.97 -12.87
C GLY A 7 -15.41 -11.83 -12.51
N GLY A 8 -15.59 -10.64 -13.09
CA GLY A 8 -14.69 -9.51 -12.91
C GLY A 8 -14.60 -8.99 -11.48
N GLU A 9 -15.73 -8.87 -10.78
CA GLU A 9 -15.77 -8.40 -9.38
C GLU A 9 -14.95 -9.31 -8.46
N ARG A 10 -15.24 -10.62 -8.47
CA ARG A 10 -14.48 -11.61 -7.70
C ARG A 10 -13.00 -11.66 -8.11
N ALA A 11 -12.69 -11.43 -9.39
CA ALA A 11 -11.30 -11.36 -9.83
C ALA A 11 -10.57 -10.11 -9.27
N ILE A 12 -11.24 -8.96 -9.20
CA ILE A 12 -10.71 -7.72 -8.63
C ILE A 12 -10.51 -7.88 -7.11
N GLU A 13 -11.48 -8.45 -6.39
CA GLU A 13 -11.36 -8.72 -4.95
C GLU A 13 -10.18 -9.64 -4.63
N ASN A 14 -10.03 -10.72 -5.41
CA ASN A 14 -8.90 -11.65 -5.26
C ASN A 14 -7.57 -10.96 -5.57
N ALA A 15 -7.53 -10.06 -6.57
CA ALA A 15 -6.33 -9.30 -6.89
C ALA A 15 -5.94 -8.34 -5.76
N HIS A 16 -6.90 -7.64 -5.15
CA HIS A 16 -6.62 -6.80 -3.98
C HIS A 16 -6.18 -7.59 -2.75
N SER A 17 -6.78 -8.76 -2.52
CA SER A 17 -6.39 -9.66 -1.43
C SER A 17 -4.95 -10.13 -1.60
N TRP A 18 -4.62 -10.59 -2.81
CA TRP A 18 -3.26 -11.00 -3.16
C TRP A 18 -2.25 -9.85 -3.03
N LEU A 19 -2.59 -8.65 -3.49
CA LEU A 19 -1.73 -7.46 -3.33
C LEU A 19 -1.50 -7.12 -1.85
N ALA A 20 -2.52 -7.28 -1.00
CA ALA A 20 -2.39 -7.05 0.44
C ALA A 20 -1.48 -8.07 1.12
N GLU A 21 -1.55 -9.34 0.71
CA GLU A 21 -0.64 -10.40 1.17
C GLU A 21 0.80 -10.12 0.74
N GLU A 22 1.02 -9.77 -0.52
CA GLU A 22 2.34 -9.44 -1.06
C GLU A 22 2.94 -8.22 -0.33
N ARG A 23 2.14 -7.18 -0.11
CA ARG A 23 2.56 -5.98 0.64
C ARG A 23 2.88 -6.29 2.11
N ARG A 24 2.17 -7.23 2.75
CA ARG A 24 2.46 -7.64 4.13
C ARG A 24 3.78 -8.41 4.23
N GLY A 25 4.09 -9.24 3.24
CA GLY A 25 5.28 -10.10 3.26
C GLY A 25 5.27 -11.12 4.39
N ASP A 26 6.45 -11.59 4.80
CA ASP A 26 6.61 -12.61 5.84
C ASP A 26 6.06 -12.14 7.21
N PRO A 27 5.05 -12.81 7.79
CA PRO A 27 4.50 -12.45 9.10
C PRO A 27 5.47 -12.60 10.27
N THR A 28 6.56 -13.35 10.11
CA THR A 28 7.61 -13.48 11.14
C THR A 28 8.47 -12.22 11.25
N VAL A 29 8.49 -11.39 10.20
CA VAL A 29 9.09 -10.06 10.24
C VAL A 29 8.07 -9.08 10.82
N ALA A 30 8.53 -8.29 11.80
CA ALA A 30 7.72 -7.25 12.42
C ALA A 30 7.24 -6.24 11.37
N GLU A 31 5.96 -5.91 11.41
CA GLU A 31 5.36 -4.97 10.46
C GLU A 31 5.93 -3.56 10.62
N LEU A 32 6.19 -2.88 9.50
CA LEU A 32 6.59 -1.47 9.51
C LEU A 32 5.48 -0.61 10.10
N THR A 33 5.83 0.18 11.12
CA THR A 33 4.97 1.21 11.67
C THR A 33 5.08 2.49 10.86
N VAL A 34 4.01 3.29 10.85
CA VAL A 34 4.02 4.63 10.23
C VAL A 34 5.12 5.50 10.83
N ALA A 35 5.33 5.41 12.16
CA ALA A 35 6.40 6.13 12.85
C ALA A 35 7.80 5.72 12.34
N GLN A 36 8.06 4.43 12.10
CA GLN A 36 9.34 4.01 11.52
C GLN A 36 9.56 4.61 10.14
N ILE A 37 8.54 4.61 9.27
CA ILE A 37 8.66 5.18 7.92
C ILE A 37 8.89 6.69 8.01
N ARG A 38 8.13 7.39 8.84
CA ARG A 38 8.26 8.84 9.06
C ARG A 38 9.66 9.23 9.54
N GLU A 39 10.17 8.55 10.55
CA GLU A 39 11.43 8.90 11.22
C GLU A 39 12.66 8.40 10.45
N GLN A 40 12.60 7.21 9.84
CA GLN A 40 13.79 6.52 9.30
C GLN A 40 13.89 6.62 7.76
N LEU A 41 12.79 6.93 7.07
CA LEU A 41 12.72 7.06 5.60
C LEU A 41 12.34 8.48 5.17
N SER A 42 12.84 9.49 5.90
CA SER A 42 12.47 10.91 5.72
C SER A 42 12.63 11.44 4.30
N LEU A 43 13.62 10.95 3.53
CA LEU A 43 13.79 11.34 2.12
C LEU A 43 12.64 10.85 1.22
N ALA A 44 12.12 9.64 1.47
CA ALA A 44 10.97 9.12 0.73
C ALA A 44 9.69 9.87 1.10
N VAL A 45 9.51 10.13 2.40
CA VAL A 45 8.38 10.91 2.94
C VAL A 45 8.37 12.32 2.36
N ASN A 46 9.52 13.01 2.32
CA ASN A 46 9.65 14.33 1.71
C ASN A 46 9.27 14.34 0.23
N ARG A 47 9.69 13.31 -0.51
CA ARG A 47 9.35 13.18 -1.93
C ARG A 47 7.85 12.99 -2.14
N VAL A 48 7.20 12.13 -1.35
CA VAL A 48 5.75 11.91 -1.41
C VAL A 48 4.98 13.17 -1.05
N MET A 49 5.37 13.91 -0.01
CA MET A 49 4.74 15.20 0.31
C MET A 49 4.90 16.22 -0.82
N ALA A 50 6.10 16.30 -1.42
CA ALA A 50 6.40 17.24 -2.49
C ALA A 50 5.60 16.94 -3.77
N GLU A 51 5.56 15.69 -4.21
CA GLU A 51 4.81 15.29 -5.41
C GLU A 51 3.31 15.22 -5.16
N GLY A 52 2.89 14.85 -3.94
CA GLY A 52 1.48 14.80 -3.51
C GLY A 52 0.87 16.15 -3.16
N SER A 53 1.66 17.24 -3.14
CA SER A 53 1.21 18.60 -2.82
C SER A 53 0.49 18.74 -1.47
N LEU A 54 0.86 17.91 -0.49
CA LEU A 54 0.29 17.92 0.86
C LEU A 54 1.42 17.80 1.89
N TYR A 55 1.57 18.83 2.74
CA TYR A 55 2.50 18.78 3.85
C TYR A 55 1.85 18.09 5.05
N ASP A 56 2.00 16.77 5.10
CA ASP A 56 1.62 15.94 6.23
C ASP A 56 2.54 14.70 6.28
N PRO A 57 3.57 14.68 7.15
CA PRO A 57 4.51 13.57 7.22
C PRO A 57 3.88 12.23 7.63
N ASP A 58 2.82 12.24 8.44
CA ASP A 58 2.13 11.03 8.89
C ASP A 58 1.29 10.44 7.75
N LEU A 59 0.57 11.28 6.99
CA LEU A 59 -0.17 10.84 5.81
C LEU A 59 0.75 10.38 4.68
N ALA A 60 1.87 11.06 4.46
CA ALA A 60 2.86 10.62 3.47
C ALA A 60 3.50 9.27 3.86
N ALA A 61 3.85 9.08 5.13
CA ALA A 61 4.34 7.80 5.63
C ALA A 61 3.26 6.69 5.54
N LEU A 62 1.99 7.01 5.81
CA LEU A 62 0.87 6.10 5.63
C LEU A 62 0.67 5.72 4.16
N ALA A 63 0.76 6.69 3.24
CA ALA A 63 0.67 6.45 1.81
C ALA A 63 1.78 5.51 1.32
N ILE A 64 3.02 5.72 1.79
CA ILE A 64 4.14 4.80 1.51
C ILE A 64 3.85 3.39 2.05
N LYS A 65 3.28 3.28 3.26
CA LYS A 65 2.92 1.99 3.84
C LYS A 65 1.81 1.26 3.05
N GLN A 66 0.90 2.01 2.45
CA GLN A 66 -0.26 1.46 1.73
C GLN A 66 0.05 1.10 0.27
N ALA A 67 0.98 1.82 -0.36
CA ALA A 67 1.34 1.69 -1.77
C ALA A 67 1.86 0.30 -2.15
#